data_AF-A0A2E8M8E2-F1
#
_entry.id   AF-A0A2E8M8E2-F1
#
_cell.length_a   1.000
_cell.length_b   1.000
_cell.length_c   1.000
_cell.angle_alpha   90.00
_cell.angle_beta   90.00
_cell.angle_gamma   90.00
#
_symmetry.space_group_name_H-M   'P 1'
#
loop_
_entity.id
_entity.type
_entity.pdbx_description
1 polymer ?
#
loop_
_entity_poly.entity_id
_entity_poly.type
_entity_poly.pdbx_seq_one_letter_code
_entity_poly.pdbx_strand_id
1 'polypeptide(L)'
;GRGPDIRLALEAGADIALVCHNFAKLRDVLPQLGGIDSWDTQNRIEKASNRLKHPPKFTQEKWDAVNEKLTDLTREVIGQDRFDPERPAQSPVEDY
;
A
#
# COMPACT_ATOMS: atom_id res chain seq x y z
N GLY A 1 -8.22 8.06 -7.38
CA GLY A 1 -9.28 8.34 -8.36
C GLY A 1 -9.58 9.83 -8.41
N ARG A 2 -10.33 10.29 -9.41
CA ARG A 2 -10.96 11.61 -9.40
C ARG A 2 -12.17 11.57 -8.46
N GLY A 3 -12.72 12.73 -8.07
CA GLY A 3 -13.84 12.79 -7.13
C GLY A 3 -15.07 11.93 -7.48
N PRO A 4 -15.53 11.93 -8.75
CA PRO A 4 -16.62 11.07 -9.19
C PRO A 4 -16.32 9.57 -9.03
N ASP A 5 -15.08 9.16 -9.31
CA ASP A 5 -14.65 7.75 -9.21
C ASP A 5 -14.66 7.27 -7.75
N ILE A 6 -14.28 8.16 -6.82
CA ILE A 6 -14.25 7.86 -5.38
C ILE A 6 -15.68 7.66 -4.87
N ARG A 7 -16.59 8.57 -5.24
CA ARG A 7 -18.00 8.45 -4.86
C ARG A 7 -18.63 7.17 -5.41
N LEU A 8 -18.42 6.89 -6.71
CA LEU A 8 -18.96 5.70 -7.36
C LEU A 8 -18.45 4.41 -6.70
N ALA A 9 -17.17 4.35 -6.33
CA ALA A 9 -16.60 3.20 -5.62
C ALA A 9 -17.26 2.98 -4.25
N LEU A 10 -17.48 4.05 -3.49
CA LEU A 10 -18.13 3.99 -2.18
C LEU A 10 -19.61 3.60 -2.30
N GLU A 11 -20.35 4.18 -3.24
CA GLU A 11 -21.75 3.81 -3.52
C GLU A 11 -21.89 2.36 -4.01
N ALA A 12 -20.87 1.83 -4.71
CA ALA A 12 -20.80 0.42 -5.10
C ALA A 12 -20.45 -0.53 -3.93
N GLY A 13 -20.24 -0.01 -2.72
CA GLY A 13 -20.01 -0.79 -1.50
C GLY A 13 -18.53 -0.98 -1.12
N ALA A 14 -17.61 -0.21 -1.71
CA ALA A 14 -16.23 -0.18 -1.25
C ALA A 14 -16.15 0.50 0.13
N ASP A 15 -15.42 -0.12 1.06
CA ASP A 15 -15.19 0.47 2.39
C ASP A 15 -14.14 1.58 2.36
N ILE A 16 -13.17 1.49 1.45
CA ILE A 16 -12.00 2.37 1.36
C ILE A 16 -11.72 2.65 -0.12
N ALA A 17 -11.64 3.94 -0.47
CA ALA A 17 -11.18 4.37 -1.78
C ALA A 17 -9.73 4.87 -1.69
N LEU A 18 -8.85 4.31 -2.51
CA LEU A 18 -7.43 4.71 -2.56
C LEU A 18 -7.23 5.89 -3.51
N VAL A 19 -6.56 6.93 -3.00
CA VAL A 19 -6.19 8.12 -3.77
C VAL A 19 -4.67 8.20 -3.83
N CYS A 20 -4.10 7.81 -4.97
CA CYS A 20 -2.67 7.88 -5.23
C CYS A 20 -2.32 9.06 -6.14
N HIS A 21 -1.11 9.61 -6.00
CA HIS A 21 -0.48 10.63 -6.86
C HIS A 21 -1.17 12.01 -7.00
N ASN A 22 -2.39 12.19 -6.48
CA ASN A 22 -3.17 13.42 -6.65
C ASN A 22 -3.81 13.93 -5.36
N PHE A 23 -3.04 13.93 -4.27
CA PHE A 23 -3.49 14.36 -2.94
C PHE A 23 -3.93 15.82 -2.90
N ALA A 24 -3.34 16.69 -3.72
CA ALA A 24 -3.67 18.11 -3.76
C ALA A 24 -5.16 18.36 -4.07
N LYS A 25 -5.77 17.52 -4.92
CA LYS A 25 -7.19 17.63 -5.32
C LYS A 25 -8.14 16.95 -4.34
N LEU A 26 -7.65 16.26 -3.31
CA LEU A 26 -8.49 15.56 -2.34
C LEU A 26 -9.43 16.54 -1.61
N ARG A 27 -8.93 17.74 -1.29
CA ARG A 27 -9.73 18.79 -0.62
C ARG A 27 -10.95 19.21 -1.43
N ASP A 28 -10.85 19.23 -2.76
CA ASP A 28 -11.95 19.60 -3.66
C ASP A 28 -12.99 18.47 -3.82
N VAL A 29 -12.56 17.24 -3.53
CA VAL A 29 -13.38 16.03 -3.64
C VAL A 29 -14.15 15.74 -2.35
N LEU A 30 -13.55 15.97 -1.18
CA LEU A 30 -14.17 15.66 0.12
C LEU A 30 -15.60 16.20 0.30
N PRO A 31 -15.94 17.45 -0.11
CA PRO A 31 -17.31 17.95 -0.02
C PRO A 31 -18.32 17.15 -0.86
N GLN A 32 -17.88 16.53 -1.96
CA GLN A 32 -18.74 15.74 -2.86
C GLN A 32 -19.07 14.35 -2.31
N LEU A 33 -18.36 13.93 -1.26
CA LEU A 33 -18.56 12.67 -0.53
C LEU A 33 -19.49 12.83 0.68
N GLY A 34 -19.96 14.05 0.96
CA GLY A 34 -20.92 14.32 2.04
C GLY A 34 -22.22 13.53 1.84
N GLY A 35 -22.70 12.89 2.92
CA GLY A 35 -23.94 12.12 2.93
C GLY A 35 -23.79 10.63 2.62
N ILE A 36 -22.57 10.13 2.38
CA ILE A 36 -22.30 8.69 2.35
C ILE A 36 -22.28 8.18 3.79
N ASP A 37 -23.37 7.57 4.23
CA ASP A 37 -23.54 7.05 5.58
C ASP A 37 -22.87 5.67 5.70
N SER A 38 -21.91 5.51 6.63
CA SER A 38 -21.08 4.31 6.69
C SER A 38 -20.93 3.74 8.11
N TRP A 39 -22.05 3.64 8.85
CA TRP A 39 -22.05 3.04 10.19
C TRP A 39 -21.44 1.62 10.22
N ASP A 40 -21.63 0.82 9.17
CA ASP A 40 -21.09 -0.54 9.08
C ASP A 40 -19.59 -0.58 8.72
N THR A 41 -19.09 0.40 7.98
CA THR A 41 -17.69 0.44 7.51
C THR A 41 -16.69 0.51 8.66
N GLN A 42 -16.99 1.28 9.71
CA GLN A 42 -16.10 1.38 10.86
C GLN A 42 -15.97 0.03 11.59
N ASN A 43 -17.08 -0.71 11.74
CA ASN A 43 -17.08 -2.07 12.30
C ASN A 43 -16.31 -3.06 11.42
N ARG A 44 -16.41 -2.92 10.08
CA ARG A 44 -15.68 -3.76 9.13
C ARG A 44 -14.17 -3.49 9.18
N ILE A 45 -13.76 -2.23 9.27
CA ILE A 45 -12.36 -1.82 9.44
C ILE A 45 -11.81 -2.37 10.76
N GLU A 46 -12.54 -2.24 11.86
CA GLU A 46 -12.10 -2.75 13.17
C GLU A 46 -11.95 -4.28 13.17
N LYS A 47 -12.94 -5.01 12.62
CA LYS A 47 -12.84 -6.47 12.46
C LYS A 47 -11.66 -6.87 11.59
N ALA A 48 -11.39 -6.15 10.50
CA ALA A 48 -10.23 -6.41 9.65
C ALA A 48 -8.92 -6.15 10.41
N SER A 49 -8.82 -5.02 11.12
CA SER A 49 -7.66 -4.66 11.94
C SER A 49 -7.36 -5.71 13.00
N ASN A 50 -8.39 -6.22 13.69
CA ASN A 50 -8.23 -7.25 14.71
C ASN A 50 -7.77 -8.61 14.14
N ARG A 51 -8.03 -8.87 12.86
CA ARG A 51 -7.55 -10.09 12.16
C ARG A 51 -6.14 -9.95 11.63
N LEU A 52 -5.64 -8.73 11.43
CA LEU A 52 -4.29 -8.51 10.98
C LEU A 52 -3.33 -8.88 12.10
N LYS A 53 -2.38 -9.77 11.78
CA LYS A 53 -1.28 -10.06 12.70
C LYS A 53 -0.45 -8.80 12.85
N HIS A 54 -0.20 -8.40 14.09
CA HIS A 54 0.72 -7.31 14.35
C HIS A 54 2.09 -7.69 13.77
N PRO A 55 2.74 -6.80 13.00
CA PRO A 55 4.08 -7.06 12.54
C PRO A 55 4.99 -7.31 13.76
N PRO A 56 5.99 -8.20 13.64
CA PRO A 56 6.95 -8.37 14.71
C PRO A 56 7.61 -7.03 15.04
N LYS A 57 8.02 -6.84 16.30
CA LYS A 57 8.79 -5.67 16.68
C LYS A 57 10.00 -5.54 15.77
N PHE A 58 10.15 -4.35 15.19
CA PHE A 58 11.32 -4.01 14.40
C PHE A 58 12.58 -4.12 15.26
N THR A 59 13.60 -4.78 14.73
CA THR A 59 14.98 -4.71 15.22
C THR A 59 15.89 -4.70 14.00
N GLN A 60 17.03 -4.00 14.11
CA GLN A 60 17.98 -3.88 13.00
C GLN A 60 18.50 -5.26 12.57
N GLU A 61 18.77 -6.14 13.54
CA GLU A 61 19.32 -7.48 13.29
C GLU A 61 18.35 -8.35 12.47
N LYS A 62 17.05 -8.28 12.77
CA LYS A 62 16.03 -9.01 12.01
C LYS A 62 15.86 -8.45 10.60
N TRP A 63 15.95 -7.13 10.47
CA TRP A 63 15.90 -6.45 9.18
C TRP A 63 17.06 -6.88 8.28
N ASP A 64 18.27 -6.83 8.81
CA ASP A 64 19.49 -7.21 8.09
C ASP A 64 19.44 -8.69 7.67
N ALA A 65 19.03 -9.59 8.58
CA ALA A 65 18.89 -11.01 8.28
C ALA A 65 17.83 -11.32 7.20
N VAL A 66 16.75 -10.53 7.13
CA VAL A 66 15.73 -10.68 6.07
C VAL A 66 16.28 -10.17 4.73
N ASN A 67 16.99 -9.05 4.72
CA ASN A 67 17.60 -8.50 3.51
C ASN A 67 18.69 -9.39 2.93
N GLU A 68 19.50 -10.02 3.79
CA GLU A 68 20.50 -11.00 3.36
C GLU A 68 19.84 -12.18 2.65
N LYS A 69 18.78 -12.76 3.26
CA LYS A 69 18.00 -13.83 2.63
C LYS A 69 17.37 -13.42 1.30
N LEU A 70 16.84 -12.20 1.23
CA LEU A 70 16.25 -11.67 0.01
C LEU A 70 17.31 -11.49 -1.09
N THR A 71 18.50 -11.04 -0.70
CA THR A 71 19.67 -10.88 -1.57
C THR A 71 20.10 -12.21 -2.15
N ASP A 72 20.22 -13.24 -1.30
CA ASP A 72 20.59 -14.59 -1.74
C ASP A 72 19.54 -15.20 -2.68
N LEU A 73 18.25 -15.05 -2.36
CA LEU A 73 17.17 -15.47 -3.24
C LEU A 73 17.23 -14.74 -4.59
N THR A 74 17.55 -13.44 -4.57
CA THR A 74 17.66 -12.66 -5.80
C THR A 74 18.81 -13.21 -6.66
N ARG A 75 19.99 -13.46 -6.07
CA ARG A 75 21.13 -14.08 -6.75
C ARG A 75 20.78 -15.43 -7.37
N GLU A 76 19.99 -16.25 -6.68
CA GLU A 76 19.51 -17.54 -7.18
C GLU A 76 18.61 -17.37 -8.41
N VAL A 77 17.66 -16.42 -8.37
CA VAL A 77 16.64 -16.27 -9.41
C VAL A 77 17.16 -15.56 -10.66
N ILE A 78 17.94 -14.48 -10.51
CA ILE A 78 18.38 -13.67 -11.67
C ILE A 78 19.76 -14.07 -12.21
N GLY A 79 20.48 -14.93 -11.50
CA GLY A 79 21.87 -15.31 -11.79
C GLY A 79 22.88 -14.31 -11.21
N GLN A 80 24.03 -14.82 -10.75
CA GLN A 80 25.09 -13.99 -10.15
C GLN A 80 25.67 -12.96 -11.13
N ASP A 81 25.60 -13.23 -12.43
CA ASP A 81 26.08 -12.38 -13.52
C ASP A 81 25.22 -11.13 -13.76
N ARG A 82 23.95 -11.16 -13.32
CA ARG A 82 23.00 -10.04 -13.44
C ARG A 82 22.72 -9.35 -12.11
N PHE A 83 23.25 -9.88 -11.01
CA PHE A 83 23.12 -9.30 -9.69
C PHE A 83 24.21 -8.25 -9.46
N ASP A 84 23.83 -6.98 -9.48
CA ASP A 84 24.69 -5.86 -9.10
C ASP A 84 24.28 -5.35 -7.70
N PRO A 85 25.10 -5.56 -6.66
CA PRO A 85 24.79 -5.12 -5.29
C PRO A 85 24.80 -3.60 -5.12
N GLU A 86 25.47 -2.86 -6.00
CA GLU A 86 25.51 -1.39 -5.97
C GLU A 86 24.35 -0.77 -6.77
N ARG A 87 23.57 -1.59 -7.47
CA ARG A 87 22.41 -1.11 -8.19
C ARG A 87 21.36 -0.63 -7.19
N PRO A 88 20.95 0.66 -7.24
CA PRO A 88 19.90 1.15 -6.37
C PRO A 88 18.64 0.33 -6.60
N ALA A 89 17.89 0.07 -5.50
CA ALA A 89 16.61 -0.63 -5.55
C ALA A 89 15.59 0.26 -6.27
N GLN A 90 15.63 0.24 -7.61
CA GLN A 90 14.80 1.09 -8.44
C GLN A 90 13.42 0.45 -8.55
N SER A 91 12.40 1.15 -8.08
CA SER A 91 11.04 0.68 -8.20
C SER A 91 10.67 0.56 -9.68
N PRO A 92 10.03 -0.52 -10.14
CA PRO A 92 9.57 -0.66 -11.52
C PRO A 92 8.59 0.44 -11.96
N VAL A 93 8.08 1.24 -11.02
CA VAL A 93 7.13 2.32 -11.25
C VAL A 93 7.68 3.72 -10.95
N GLU A 94 9.00 3.87 -10.77
CA GLU A 94 9.59 5.19 -10.48
C GLU A 94 9.45 6.20 -11.62
N ASP A 95 9.36 5.75 -12.86
CA ASP A 95 9.26 6.60 -14.06
C ASP A 95 7.80 6.90 -14.50
N TYR A 96 6.79 6.51 -13.70
CA TYR A 96 5.38 6.74 -14.01
C TYR A 96 4.84 8.09 -13.54
#